data_AF-A0A928KHP8-F1
#
_entry.id   AF-A0A928KHP8-F1
#
_cell.length_a   1.000
_cell.length_b   1.000
_cell.length_c   1.000
_cell.angle_alpha   90.00
_cell.angle_beta   90.00
_cell.angle_gamma   90.00
#
_symmetry.space_group_name_H-M   'P 1'
#
loop_
_entity.id
_entity.type
_entity.pdbx_description
1 polymer ?
#
loop_
_entity_poly.entity_id
_entity_poly.type
_entity_poly.pdbx_seq_one_letter_code
_entity_poly.pdbx_strand_id
1 'polypeptide(L)'
;MTELYNIFDAFFNALPEIENKMDAVAKKNGLDSSSALLLISIYGYPENKISANENSVKQLCGKGLAEYTEKGLIVTSRGAILAKSLELALKKL
;
A
#
# COMPACT_ATOMS: atom_id res chain seq x y z
N MET A 1 -0.40 32.21 3.74
CA MET A 1 -1.57 31.49 3.18
C MET A 1 -1.21 30.71 1.91
N THR A 2 -0.23 31.15 1.12
CA THR A 2 0.19 30.54 -0.17
C THR A 2 1.08 29.30 -0.06
N GLU A 3 1.87 29.16 1.01
CA GLU A 3 2.79 28.01 1.16
C GLU A 3 2.08 26.68 1.41
N LEU A 4 0.96 26.69 2.15
CA LEU A 4 0.19 25.48 2.41
C LEU A 4 -0.37 24.90 1.11
N TYR A 5 -0.99 25.75 0.27
CA TYR A 5 -1.51 25.33 -1.03
C TYR A 5 -0.42 24.83 -1.96
N ASN A 6 0.77 25.44 -1.96
CA ASN A 6 1.89 24.96 -2.76
C ASN A 6 2.39 23.57 -2.32
N ILE A 7 2.33 23.24 -1.02
CA ILE A 7 2.66 21.89 -0.52
C ILE A 7 1.57 20.89 -0.91
N PHE A 8 0.29 21.27 -0.84
CA PHE A 8 -0.80 20.42 -1.30
C PHE A 8 -0.73 20.19 -2.83
N ASP A 9 -0.49 21.21 -3.62
CA ASP A 9 -0.34 21.10 -5.08
C ASP A 9 0.86 20.25 -5.45
N ALA A 10 2.01 20.41 -4.78
CA ALA A 10 3.16 19.54 -4.99
C ALA A 10 2.85 18.08 -4.67
N PHE A 11 2.09 17.82 -3.60
CA PHE A 11 1.65 16.48 -3.23
C PHE A 11 0.67 15.88 -4.25
N PHE A 12 -0.35 16.65 -4.69
CA PHE A 12 -1.30 16.21 -5.72
C PHE A 12 -0.68 16.04 -7.10
N ASN A 13 0.35 16.82 -7.43
CA ASN A 13 1.10 16.66 -8.68
C ASN A 13 2.05 15.45 -8.66
N ALA A 14 2.54 15.05 -7.48
CA ALA A 14 3.38 13.86 -7.32
C ALA A 14 2.56 12.56 -7.21
N LEU A 15 1.30 12.64 -6.78
CA LEU A 15 0.40 11.49 -6.60
C LEU A 15 0.28 10.61 -7.86
N PRO A 16 0.08 11.14 -9.08
CA PRO A 16 0.02 10.31 -10.29
C PRO A 16 1.33 9.55 -10.58
N GLU A 17 2.49 10.13 -10.27
CA GLU A 17 3.77 9.44 -10.47
C GLU A 17 3.97 8.32 -9.45
N ILE A 18 3.58 8.59 -8.20
CA ILE A 18 3.52 7.62 -7.10
C ILE A 18 2.59 6.45 -7.47
N GLU A 19 1.38 6.75 -7.92
CA GLU A 19 0.39 5.76 -8.34
C GLU A 19 0.89 4.94 -9.52
N ASN A 20 1.47 5.56 -10.56
CA ASN A 20 1.97 4.84 -11.73
C ASN A 20 3.10 3.85 -11.39
N LYS A 21 4.07 4.25 -10.56
CA LYS A 21 5.17 3.35 -10.15
C LYS A 21 4.68 2.24 -9.23
N MET A 22 3.76 2.55 -8.32
CA MET A 22 3.13 1.56 -7.45
C MET A 22 2.28 0.56 -8.25
N ASP A 23 1.46 1.05 -9.19
CA ASP A 23 0.56 0.23 -10.01
C ASP A 23 1.35 -0.72 -10.94
N ALA A 24 2.51 -0.29 -11.46
CA ALA A 24 3.40 -1.16 -12.22
C ALA A 24 3.91 -2.37 -11.40
N VAL A 25 4.31 -2.13 -10.14
CA VAL A 25 4.78 -3.19 -9.23
C VAL A 25 3.61 -4.03 -8.71
N ALA A 26 2.46 -3.41 -8.42
CA ALA A 26 1.24 -4.07 -7.98
C ALA A 26 0.68 -5.02 -9.04
N LYS A 27 0.51 -4.54 -10.28
CA LYS A 27 0.03 -5.34 -11.43
C LYS A 27 0.92 -6.53 -11.73
N LYS A 28 2.25 -6.37 -11.62
CA LYS A 28 3.19 -7.50 -11.80
C LYS A 28 2.96 -8.62 -10.77
N ASN A 29 2.42 -8.29 -9.60
CA ASN A 29 2.04 -9.25 -8.55
C ASN A 29 0.52 -9.55 -8.54
N GLY A 30 -0.21 -9.06 -9.55
CA GLY A 30 -1.65 -9.21 -9.71
C GLY A 30 -2.46 -8.53 -8.62
N LEU A 31 -1.94 -7.45 -8.03
CA LEU A 31 -2.66 -6.59 -7.09
C LEU A 31 -3.19 -5.35 -7.81
N ASP A 32 -4.35 -4.88 -7.38
CA ASP A 32 -4.78 -3.51 -7.67
C ASP A 32 -4.08 -2.50 -6.75
N SER A 33 -4.10 -1.23 -7.16
CA SER A 33 -3.46 -0.13 -6.43
C SER A 33 -3.96 -0.01 -4.97
N SER A 34 -5.26 -0.20 -4.74
CA SER A 34 -5.85 -0.15 -3.38
C SER A 34 -5.32 -1.26 -2.48
N SER A 35 -5.15 -2.46 -3.01
CA SER A 35 -4.62 -3.61 -2.28
C SER A 35 -3.12 -3.48 -2.03
N ALA A 36 -2.38 -2.89 -2.97
CA ALA A 36 -0.96 -2.56 -2.76
C ALA A 36 -0.78 -1.49 -1.66
N LEU A 37 -1.60 -0.44 -1.65
CA LEU A 37 -1.60 0.57 -0.57
C LEU A 37 -1.95 -0.04 0.78
N LEU A 38 -2.98 -0.90 0.81
CA LEU A 38 -3.38 -1.59 2.02
C LEU A 38 -2.24 -2.47 2.56
N LEU A 39 -1.55 -3.20 1.68
CA LEU A 39 -0.39 -4.03 2.05
C LEU A 39 0.75 -3.21 2.67
N ILE A 40 1.09 -2.06 2.06
CA ILE A 40 2.11 -1.14 2.61
C ILE A 40 1.65 -0.57 3.95
N SER A 41 0.37 -0.22 4.07
CA SER A 41 -0.19 0.39 5.28
C SER A 41 -0.12 -0.55 6.48
N ILE A 42 -0.54 -1.82 6.31
CA ILE A 42 -0.50 -2.82 7.39
C ILE A 42 0.96 -3.19 7.71
N TYR A 43 1.84 -3.23 6.70
CA TYR A 43 3.26 -3.49 6.90
C TYR A 43 3.96 -2.38 7.70
N GLY A 44 3.69 -1.11 7.37
CA GLY A 44 4.30 0.03 8.04
C GLY A 44 3.68 0.36 9.40
N TYR A 45 2.40 0.03 9.60
CA TYR A 45 1.64 0.37 10.80
C TYR A 45 0.79 -0.83 11.29
N PRO A 46 1.43 -1.92 11.75
CA PRO A 46 0.73 -3.17 12.10
C PRO A 46 -0.21 -3.05 13.30
N GLU A 47 -0.04 -2.03 14.15
CA GLU A 47 -0.91 -1.79 15.31
C GLU A 47 -2.13 -0.92 14.99
N ASN A 48 -2.16 -0.30 13.81
CA ASN A 48 -3.27 0.55 13.41
C ASN A 48 -4.43 -0.28 12.88
N LYS A 49 -5.63 -0.03 13.41
CA LYS A 49 -6.88 -0.53 12.81
C LYS A 49 -7.13 0.22 11.50
N ILE A 50 -6.56 -0.29 10.42
CA ILE A 50 -6.76 0.27 9.09
C ILE A 50 -8.16 -0.11 8.61
N SER A 51 -9.00 0.91 8.35
CA SER A 51 -10.26 0.70 7.64
C SER A 51 -9.93 0.29 6.21
N ALA A 52 -10.19 -0.98 5.90
CA ALA A 52 -9.82 -1.58 4.64
C ALA A 52 -11.06 -2.03 3.88
N ASN A 53 -11.08 -1.79 2.57
CA ASN A 53 -12.12 -2.34 1.70
C ASN A 53 -12.03 -3.88 1.73
N GLU A 54 -13.16 -4.56 1.94
CA GLU A 54 -13.24 -6.02 1.96
C GLU A 54 -12.62 -6.67 0.71
N ASN A 55 -12.77 -6.04 -0.46
CA ASN A 55 -12.20 -6.57 -1.71
C ASN A 55 -10.68 -6.61 -1.66
N SER A 56 -10.05 -5.56 -1.13
CA SER A 56 -8.59 -5.51 -0.98
C SER A 56 -8.10 -6.52 0.05
N VAL A 57 -8.81 -6.67 1.16
CA VAL A 57 -8.48 -7.70 2.16
C VAL A 57 -8.60 -9.10 1.57
N LYS A 58 -9.70 -9.40 0.87
CA LYS A 58 -9.91 -10.68 0.18
C LYS A 58 -8.81 -10.96 -0.83
N GLN A 59 -8.37 -9.95 -1.59
CA GLN A 59 -7.30 -10.10 -2.58
C GLN A 59 -5.95 -10.39 -1.90
N LEU A 60 -5.60 -9.69 -0.82
CA LEU A 60 -4.37 -9.92 -0.07
C LEU A 60 -4.34 -11.30 0.60
N CYS A 61 -5.43 -11.68 1.27
CA CYS A 61 -5.56 -13.00 1.89
C CYS A 61 -5.57 -14.12 0.86
N GLY A 62 -6.31 -13.95 -0.25
CA GLY A 62 -6.36 -14.93 -1.34
C GLY A 62 -5.01 -15.17 -2.03
N LYS A 63 -4.08 -14.22 -1.92
CA LYS A 63 -2.70 -14.35 -2.42
C LYS A 63 -1.69 -14.78 -1.36
N GLY A 64 -2.14 -15.01 -0.13
CA GLY A 64 -1.28 -15.34 1.01
C GLY A 64 -0.30 -14.21 1.37
N LEU A 65 -0.68 -12.95 1.11
CA LEU A 65 0.11 -11.76 1.44
C LEU A 65 -0.29 -11.16 2.79
N ALA A 66 -1.53 -11.41 3.22
CA ALA A 66 -2.02 -11.06 4.54
C ALA A 66 -2.85 -12.21 5.12
N GLU A 67 -3.04 -12.22 6.43
CA GLU A 67 -3.90 -13.17 7.12
C GLU A 67 -4.57 -12.54 8.33
N TYR A 68 -5.74 -13.06 8.70
CA TYR A 68 -6.43 -12.62 9.90
C TYR A 68 -5.93 -13.39 11.12
N THR A 69 -5.60 -12.65 12.17
CA THR A 69 -5.31 -13.18 13.51
C THR A 69 -6.26 -12.58 14.53
N GLU A 70 -6.17 -13.04 15.77
CA GLU A 70 -6.91 -12.46 16.91
C GLU A 70 -6.63 -10.96 17.11
N LYS A 71 -5.50 -10.46 16.60
CA LYS A 71 -5.11 -9.04 16.67
C LYS A 71 -5.57 -8.22 15.46
N GLY A 72 -6.18 -8.86 14.47
CA GLY A 72 -6.59 -8.24 13.21
C GLY A 72 -5.81 -8.75 12.01
N LEU A 73 -5.87 -8.00 10.92
CA LEU A 73 -5.21 -8.33 9.67
C LEU A 73 -3.70 -8.05 9.78
N ILE A 74 -2.88 -9.07 9.59
CA ILE A 74 -1.42 -8.97 9.62
C ILE A 74 -0.83 -9.34 8.25
N VAL A 75 0.39 -8.86 7.98
CA VAL A 75 1.12 -9.18 6.76
C VAL A 75 1.92 -10.48 6.95
N THR A 76 1.85 -11.40 5.99
CA THR A 76 2.66 -12.63 6.00
C THR A 76 4.11 -12.34 5.62
N SER A 77 5.03 -13.28 5.82
CA SER A 77 6.42 -13.14 5.35
C SER A 77 6.52 -12.81 3.85
N ARG A 78 5.63 -13.38 3.03
CA ARG A 78 5.56 -13.10 1.59
C ARG A 78 5.02 -11.71 1.31
N GLY A 79 3.97 -11.30 2.03
CA GLY A 79 3.45 -9.94 1.97
C GLY A 79 4.50 -8.90 2.36
N ALA A 80 5.31 -9.18 3.36
CA ALA A 80 6.36 -8.27 3.84
C ALA A 80 7.45 -8.03 2.78
N ILE A 81 7.85 -9.08 2.05
CA ILE A 81 8.81 -8.94 0.94
C ILE A 81 8.23 -8.05 -0.16
N LEU A 82 6.96 -8.25 -0.50
CA LEU A 82 6.29 -7.44 -1.52
C LEU A 82 6.09 -5.99 -1.04
N ALA A 83 5.65 -5.79 0.20
CA ALA A 83 5.50 -4.47 0.82
C ALA A 83 6.83 -3.70 0.80
N LYS A 84 7.93 -4.37 1.17
CA LYS A 84 9.28 -3.79 1.12
C LYS A 84 9.73 -3.47 -0.31
N SER A 85 9.36 -4.30 -1.28
CA SER A 85 9.64 -4.04 -2.71
C SER A 85 8.87 -2.82 -3.22
N LEU A 86 7.62 -2.65 -2.78
CA LEU A 86 6.79 -1.49 -3.07
C LEU A 86 7.34 -0.23 -2.38
N GLU A 87 7.71 -0.32 -1.09
CA GLU A 87 8.35 0.77 -0.33
C GLU A 87 9.64 1.26 -1.02
N LEU A 88 10.47 0.33 -1.50
CA LEU A 88 11.71 0.65 -2.24
C LEU A 88 11.43 1.30 -3.60
N ALA A 89 10.34 0.93 -4.28
CA ALA A 89 9.93 1.58 -5.53
C ALA A 89 9.47 3.02 -5.27
N LEU A 90 8.81 3.26 -4.14
CA LEU A 90 8.35 4.59 -3.73
C LEU A 90 9.50 5.51 -3.30
N LYS A 91 10.53 5.01 -2.61
CA LYS A 91 11.71 5.81 -2.20
C LYS A 91 12.62 6.28 -3.34
N LYS A 92 12.40 5.78 -4.57
CA LYS A 92 13.13 6.20 -5.78
C LYS A 92 12.39 7.27 -6.59
N LEU A 93 11.27 7.80 -6.06
CA LEU A 93 10.63 9.04 -6.50
C LEU A 93 11.30 10.21 -5.81
#